data_AF-A0A9E2ZFX3-F1
#
_entry.id   AF-A0A9E2ZFX3-F1
#
_cell.length_a   1.000
_cell.length_b   1.000
_cell.length_c   1.000
_cell.angle_alpha   90.00
_cell.angle_beta   90.00
_cell.angle_gamma   90.00
#
_symmetry.space_group_name_H-M   'P 1'
#
loop_
_entity.id
_entity.type
_entity.pdbx_description
1 polymer ?
#
loop_
_entity_poly.entity_id
_entity_poly.type
_entity_poly.pdbx_seq_one_letter_code
_entity_poly.pdbx_strand_id
1 'polypeptide(L)'
;MIAVHAIWSRDSRLCVWAEDSALPPRAPRRRGRPPAKSRPRSHPFACPSEELGEVVRRACPTLTPIALIECELCLLLPSLGDGPQRSPHLLRADDDDAGSGRPDRLRPWVVPAASLAPIDALELLLGLSRDDEPGIVVGDSARFLAEAAKLALEFLARGRVLPTLVRREDRWLARWEPVTIDPGDSERVRVLAESTQPLLRAEVGSSEHGRPSEVVVANVLGSIVDACARRFLSGRFSRRGRRRSGSAVEAWLAGLTSDAPLVRADERDCAA
;
A
#
# COMPACT_ATOMS: atom_id res chain seq x y z
N MET A 1 22.75 -7.28 1.05
CA MET A 1 21.56 -7.83 0.39
C MET A 1 20.37 -7.09 0.94
N ILE A 2 19.48 -6.62 0.07
CA ILE A 2 18.32 -5.81 0.44
C ILE A 2 17.05 -6.59 0.08
N ALA A 3 16.14 -6.77 1.02
CA ALA A 3 14.82 -7.35 0.77
C ALA A 3 13.78 -6.24 0.73
N VAL A 4 13.14 -6.03 -0.42
CA VAL A 4 12.16 -4.97 -0.65
C VAL A 4 10.77 -5.49 -0.36
N HIS A 5 10.01 -4.74 0.41
CA HIS A 5 8.64 -5.06 0.81
C HIS A 5 7.71 -3.93 0.45
N ALA A 6 6.46 -4.28 0.18
CA ALA A 6 5.40 -3.31 -0.02
C ALA A 6 4.18 -3.62 0.83
N ILE A 7 3.46 -2.56 1.20
CA ILE A 7 2.14 -2.61 1.82
C ILE A 7 1.25 -1.57 1.19
N TRP A 8 -0.04 -1.89 1.04
CA TRP A 8 -1.03 -0.87 0.73
C TRP A 8 -1.54 -0.26 2.04
N SER A 9 -1.11 0.96 2.37
CA SER A 9 -1.41 1.61 3.65
C SER A 9 -2.89 1.96 3.79
N ARG A 10 -3.35 2.17 5.02
CA ARG A 10 -4.69 2.67 5.37
C ARG A 10 -5.01 4.00 4.70
N ASP A 11 -3.99 4.78 4.36
CA ASP A 11 -4.11 6.05 3.63
C ASP A 11 -4.35 5.87 2.12
N SER A 12 -4.59 4.62 1.67
CA SER A 12 -4.82 4.28 0.26
C SER A 12 -3.64 4.64 -0.65
N ARG A 13 -2.43 4.41 -0.14
CA ARG A 13 -1.15 4.62 -0.82
C ARG A 13 -0.33 3.34 -0.78
N LEU A 14 0.48 3.12 -1.80
CA LEU A 14 1.51 2.10 -1.73
C LEU A 14 2.65 2.62 -0.87
N CYS A 15 3.07 1.88 0.14
CA CYS A 15 4.27 2.18 0.90
C CYS A 15 5.28 1.07 0.69
N VAL A 16 6.49 1.44 0.26
CA VAL A 16 7.63 0.55 0.07
C VAL A 16 8.62 0.78 1.20
N TRP A 17 9.17 -0.30 1.73
CA TRP A 17 10.25 -0.29 2.70
C TRP A 17 11.18 -1.47 2.42
N ALA A 18 12.36 -1.51 3.04
CA ALA A 18 13.28 -2.60 2.80
C ALA A 18 14.04 -3.01 4.06
N GLU A 19 14.48 -4.27 4.10
CA GLU A 19 15.43 -4.79 5.06
C GLU A 19 16.82 -4.82 4.44
N ASP A 20 17.86 -4.45 5.19
CA ASP A 20 19.27 -4.53 4.74
C ASP A 20 20.08 -5.48 5.63
N SER A 21 20.72 -6.47 4.99
CA SER A 21 21.56 -7.46 5.66
C SER A 21 22.82 -6.86 6.27
N ALA A 22 23.29 -5.69 5.78
CA ALA A 22 24.47 -5.00 6.29
C ALA A 22 24.20 -4.27 7.62
N LEU A 23 22.94 -3.96 7.93
CA LEU A 23 22.55 -3.29 9.17
C LEU A 23 22.49 -4.26 10.36
N PRO A 24 22.63 -3.80 11.61
CA PRO A 24 22.64 -4.67 12.79
C PRO A 24 21.41 -5.58 12.89
N PRO A 25 21.57 -6.89 13.15
CA PRO A 25 20.46 -7.85 13.11
C PRO A 25 19.47 -7.71 14.28
N ARG A 26 19.82 -6.92 15.30
CA ARG A 26 19.09 -6.85 16.57
C ARG A 26 18.98 -5.41 17.02
N ALA A 27 17.84 -5.09 17.61
CA ALA A 27 17.64 -3.78 18.18
C ALA A 27 18.41 -3.67 19.50
N PRO A 28 19.08 -2.54 19.78
CA PRO A 28 19.87 -2.37 20.98
C PRO A 28 19.04 -2.68 22.23
N ARG A 29 19.63 -3.45 23.15
CA ARG A 29 19.00 -3.83 24.41
C ARG A 29 18.79 -2.56 25.24
N ARG A 30 17.54 -2.27 25.62
CA ARG A 30 17.26 -1.23 26.61
C ARG A 30 17.72 -1.71 27.98
N ARG A 31 18.55 -0.91 28.67
CA ARG A 31 18.91 -1.13 30.07
C ARG A 31 17.77 -0.62 30.97
N GLY A 32 17.40 -1.37 32.00
CA GLY A 32 16.38 -0.98 32.99
C GLY A 32 15.04 -1.71 32.88
N ARG A 33 14.13 -1.44 33.84
CA ARG A 33 12.79 -2.05 33.90
C ARG A 33 11.94 -1.59 32.70
N PRO A 34 11.24 -2.50 31.99
CA PRO A 34 10.36 -2.11 30.91
C PRO A 34 9.27 -1.13 31.40
N PRO A 35 8.98 -0.06 30.63
CA PRO A 35 7.87 0.83 30.97
C PRO A 35 6.54 0.08 30.87
N ALA A 36 5.55 0.48 31.69
CA ALA A 36 4.21 -0.13 31.70
C ALA A 36 3.48 -0.01 30.34
N LYS A 37 3.83 1.00 29.52
CA LYS A 37 3.40 1.14 28.12
C LYS A 37 4.64 1.27 27.24
N SER A 38 4.98 0.22 26.50
CA SER A 38 6.11 0.26 25.57
C SER A 38 5.73 1.01 24.29
N ARG A 39 6.44 2.10 23.97
CA ARG A 39 6.40 2.68 22.63
C ARG A 39 6.94 1.67 21.60
N PRO A 40 6.41 1.66 20.36
CA PRO A 40 7.00 0.91 19.25
C PRO A 40 8.51 1.19 19.11
N ARG A 41 9.27 0.17 18.73
CA ARG A 41 10.74 0.27 18.57
C ARG A 41 11.07 0.46 17.09
N SER A 42 12.16 1.18 16.79
CA SER A 42 12.70 1.23 15.44
C SER A 42 13.19 -0.15 14.99
N HIS A 43 12.87 -0.51 13.75
CA HIS A 43 13.30 -1.75 13.14
C HIS A 43 14.82 -1.72 12.88
N PRO A 44 15.60 -2.66 13.47
CA PRO A 44 17.06 -2.50 13.58
C PRO A 44 17.83 -2.65 12.27
N PHE A 45 17.24 -3.31 11.30
CA PHE A 45 17.81 -3.53 9.97
C PHE A 45 16.86 -3.09 8.86
N ALA A 46 16.00 -2.11 9.13
CA ALA A 46 15.25 -1.46 8.06
C ALA A 46 16.15 -0.43 7.35
N CYS A 47 16.13 -0.46 6.02
CA CYS A 47 16.80 0.49 5.16
C CYS A 47 16.32 1.93 5.46
N PRO A 48 17.23 2.92 5.59
CA PRO A 48 16.86 4.33 5.77
C PRO A 48 16.02 4.88 4.60
N SER A 49 15.15 5.87 4.87
CA SER A 49 14.24 6.43 3.85
C SER A 49 14.98 7.06 2.66
N GLU A 50 16.12 7.71 2.92
CA GLU A 50 17.01 8.33 1.93
C GLU A 50 17.59 7.34 0.91
N GLU A 51 17.74 6.06 1.29
CA GLU A 51 18.26 5.01 0.41
C GLU A 51 17.17 4.32 -0.42
N LEU A 52 15.89 4.43 -0.01
CA LEU A 52 14.78 3.73 -0.65
C LEU A 52 14.57 4.14 -2.11
N GLY A 53 14.87 5.40 -2.48
CA GLY A 53 14.76 5.85 -3.86
C GLY A 53 15.67 5.09 -4.82
N GLU A 54 16.92 4.87 -4.41
CA GLU A 54 17.90 4.11 -5.18
C GLU A 54 17.56 2.62 -5.22
N VAL A 55 17.10 2.06 -4.09
CA VAL A 55 16.62 0.67 -4.02
C VAL A 55 15.46 0.43 -4.98
N VAL A 56 14.46 1.31 -5.00
CA VAL A 56 13.30 1.24 -5.90
C VAL A 56 13.74 1.35 -7.37
N ARG A 57 14.64 2.28 -7.69
CA ARG A 57 15.18 2.46 -9.04
C ARG A 57 15.93 1.22 -9.54
N ARG A 58 16.69 0.56 -8.67
CA ARG A 58 17.39 -0.69 -9.02
C ARG A 58 16.44 -1.87 -9.14
N ALA A 59 15.42 -1.96 -8.29
CA ALA A 59 14.38 -3.00 -8.37
C ALA A 59 13.48 -2.85 -9.61
N CYS A 60 13.39 -1.64 -10.16
CA CYS A 60 12.59 -1.31 -11.34
C CYS A 60 13.35 -0.35 -12.27
N PRO A 61 14.34 -0.81 -13.05
CA PRO A 61 15.21 0.05 -13.86
C PRO A 61 14.47 0.86 -14.95
N THR A 62 13.32 0.38 -15.40
CA THR A 62 12.48 1.04 -16.42
C THR A 62 11.52 2.05 -15.84
N LEU A 63 11.55 2.29 -14.52
CA LEU A 63 10.64 3.21 -13.84
C LEU A 63 10.91 4.64 -14.28
N THR A 64 9.87 5.31 -14.75
CA THR A 64 9.87 6.76 -14.92
C THR A 64 10.05 7.44 -13.56
N PRO A 65 10.64 8.64 -13.50
CA PRO A 65 10.76 9.36 -12.24
C PRO A 65 9.38 9.56 -11.59
N ILE A 66 9.20 8.99 -10.39
CA ILE A 66 7.98 9.09 -9.59
C ILE A 66 8.26 9.77 -8.25
N ALA A 67 7.26 10.43 -7.70
CA ALA A 67 7.37 11.13 -6.42
C ALA A 67 7.27 10.13 -5.25
N LEU A 68 8.42 9.81 -4.66
CA LEU A 68 8.49 9.07 -3.40
C LEU A 68 8.39 10.07 -2.24
N ILE A 69 7.38 9.89 -1.39
CA ILE A 69 7.21 10.71 -0.19
C ILE A 69 7.65 9.90 1.03
N GLU A 70 8.74 10.31 1.66
CA GLU A 70 9.23 9.67 2.89
C GLU A 70 8.17 9.66 3.98
N CYS A 71 8.03 8.52 4.65
CA CYS A 71 7.12 8.33 5.76
C CYS A 71 7.64 7.25 6.71
N GLU A 72 6.92 7.06 7.82
CA GLU A 72 7.14 5.93 8.72
C GLU A 72 5.90 5.05 8.76
N LEU A 73 6.10 3.74 8.82
CA LEU A 73 5.05 2.77 9.07
C LEU A 73 5.26 2.11 10.44
N CYS A 74 4.16 1.85 11.14
CA CYS A 74 4.18 1.02 12.33
C CYS A 74 3.58 -0.36 11.98
N LEU A 75 4.40 -1.40 11.97
CA LEU A 75 4.04 -2.74 11.54
C LEU A 75 4.09 -3.74 12.69
N LEU A 76 3.08 -4.61 12.79
CA LEU A 76 3.07 -5.78 13.65
C LEU A 76 3.86 -6.90 12.97
N LEU A 77 5.12 -7.09 13.39
CA LEU A 77 6.00 -8.10 12.81
C LEU A 77 6.23 -9.27 13.77
N PRO A 78 6.35 -10.51 13.27
CA PRO A 78 6.79 -11.65 14.08
C PRO A 78 8.10 -11.29 14.75
N SER A 79 8.19 -11.52 16.06
CA SER A 79 9.32 -11.05 16.85
C SER A 79 9.85 -12.14 17.77
N LEU A 80 11.16 -12.13 17.95
CA LEU A 80 11.87 -12.84 19.00
C LEU A 80 12.12 -11.89 20.18
N GLY A 81 12.74 -12.41 21.25
CA GLY A 81 13.10 -11.62 22.43
C GLY A 81 13.96 -10.39 22.12
N ASP A 82 14.79 -10.47 21.08
CA ASP A 82 15.86 -9.53 20.74
C ASP A 82 15.67 -8.77 19.41
N GLY A 83 14.64 -9.07 18.61
CA GLY A 83 14.39 -8.38 17.34
C GLY A 83 13.17 -8.91 16.57
N PRO A 84 12.79 -8.27 15.44
CA PRO A 84 11.84 -8.85 14.51
C PRO A 84 12.47 -10.06 13.80
N GLN A 85 11.64 -11.01 13.39
CA GLN A 85 12.04 -12.08 12.48
C GLN A 85 12.45 -11.43 11.16
N ARG A 86 13.63 -11.82 10.65
CA ARG A 86 14.11 -11.38 9.33
C ARG A 86 13.31 -12.03 8.23
N SER A 87 13.20 -11.35 7.09
CA SER A 87 12.59 -11.95 5.92
C SER A 87 13.41 -13.15 5.42
N PRO A 88 12.77 -14.22 4.87
CA PRO A 88 13.46 -15.42 4.41
C PRO A 88 14.56 -15.15 3.37
N HIS A 89 14.40 -14.06 2.62
CA HIS A 89 15.33 -13.64 1.59
C HIS A 89 16.52 -12.83 2.12
N LEU A 90 16.54 -12.46 3.40
CA LEU A 90 17.62 -11.64 3.98
C LEU A 90 18.76 -12.52 4.53
N LEU A 91 19.53 -13.10 3.61
CA LEU A 91 20.65 -14.00 3.95
C LEU A 91 21.79 -13.23 4.64
N ARG A 92 22.32 -13.77 5.74
CA ARG A 92 23.51 -13.24 6.41
C ARG A 92 24.59 -14.32 6.56
N ALA A 93 25.85 -13.91 6.54
CA ALA A 93 26.98 -14.83 6.69
C ALA A 93 27.02 -15.53 8.06
N ASP A 94 26.46 -14.89 9.11
CA ASP A 94 26.46 -15.42 10.49
C ASP A 94 25.25 -16.34 10.80
N ASP A 95 24.49 -16.76 9.78
CA ASP A 95 23.24 -17.53 9.98
C ASP A 95 23.45 -18.98 10.43
N ASP A 96 24.70 -19.46 10.47
CA ASP A 96 25.04 -20.83 10.87
C ASP A 96 24.95 -21.09 12.39
N ASP A 97 24.88 -20.04 13.25
CA ASP A 97 24.98 -20.23 14.72
C ASP A 97 23.93 -19.47 15.57
N ALA A 98 23.07 -18.64 14.96
CA ALA A 98 22.17 -17.74 15.68
C ALA A 98 20.73 -18.26 15.78
N GLY A 99 20.50 -19.31 16.57
CA GLY A 99 19.23 -19.63 17.23
C GLY A 99 17.97 -19.51 16.37
N SER A 100 17.59 -20.63 15.75
CA SER A 100 16.34 -20.91 15.01
C SER A 100 15.06 -20.84 15.87
N GLY A 101 14.96 -19.85 16.76
CA GLY A 101 13.77 -19.61 17.56
C GLY A 101 12.58 -19.26 16.67
N ARG A 102 11.43 -19.88 16.92
CA ARG A 102 10.17 -19.42 16.32
C ARG A 102 9.76 -18.11 16.99
N PRO A 103 9.26 -17.12 16.24
CA PRO A 103 8.74 -15.88 16.83
C PRO A 103 7.66 -16.20 17.85
N ASP A 104 7.69 -15.53 19.00
CA ASP A 104 6.78 -15.83 20.12
C ASP A 104 5.48 -15.00 20.05
N ARG A 105 5.53 -13.83 19.42
CA ARG A 105 4.41 -12.91 19.27
C ARG A 105 4.65 -11.91 18.14
N LEU A 106 3.60 -11.21 17.73
CA LEU A 106 3.72 -9.99 16.93
C LEU A 106 4.07 -8.81 17.85
N ARG A 107 5.00 -7.94 17.44
CA ARG A 107 5.31 -6.70 18.15
C ARG A 107 5.30 -5.52 17.18
N PRO A 108 4.94 -4.30 17.64
CA PRO A 108 4.97 -3.12 16.79
C PRO A 108 6.41 -2.63 16.57
N TRP A 109 6.77 -2.47 15.31
CA TRP A 109 8.04 -1.93 14.84
C TRP A 109 7.81 -0.73 13.92
N VAL A 110 8.58 0.34 14.13
CA VAL A 110 8.62 1.50 13.24
C VAL A 110 9.63 1.22 12.13
N VAL A 111 9.20 1.27 10.88
CA VAL A 111 10.06 1.13 9.69
C VAL A 111 10.04 2.43 8.88
N PRO A 112 11.20 2.96 8.45
CA PRO A 112 11.26 3.97 7.41
C PRO A 112 10.65 3.41 6.11
N ALA A 113 9.89 4.24 5.42
CA ALA A 113 9.20 3.86 4.19
C ALA A 113 9.13 5.03 3.21
N ALA A 114 8.77 4.72 1.97
CA ALA A 114 8.44 5.70 0.94
C ALA A 114 7.04 5.41 0.41
N SER A 115 6.17 6.43 0.39
CA SER A 115 4.78 6.31 -0.04
C SER A 115 4.56 6.89 -1.44
N LEU A 116 3.73 6.19 -2.22
CA LEU A 116 3.38 6.52 -3.59
C LEU A 116 1.87 6.72 -3.73
N ALA A 117 1.49 7.68 -4.57
CA ALA A 117 0.09 7.82 -4.96
C ALA A 117 -0.33 6.60 -5.81
N PRO A 118 -1.63 6.26 -5.88
CA PRO A 118 -2.06 5.05 -6.57
C PRO A 118 -1.62 4.93 -8.04
N ILE A 119 -1.46 6.06 -8.75
CA ILE A 119 -1.00 6.05 -10.14
C ILE A 119 0.50 5.74 -10.26
N ASP A 120 1.33 6.35 -9.41
CA ASP A 120 2.77 6.08 -9.36
C ASP A 120 3.04 4.66 -8.84
N ALA A 121 2.20 4.20 -7.91
CA ALA A 121 2.20 2.84 -7.41
C ALA A 121 1.93 1.83 -8.54
N LEU A 122 0.97 2.12 -9.43
CA LEU A 122 0.70 1.28 -10.58
C LEU A 122 1.92 1.18 -11.50
N GLU A 123 2.57 2.30 -11.84
CA GLU A 123 3.77 2.30 -12.68
C GLU A 123 4.89 1.46 -12.06
N LEU A 124 5.15 1.61 -10.76
CA LEU A 124 6.12 0.80 -10.03
C LEU A 124 5.76 -0.69 -10.07
N LEU A 125 4.53 -1.05 -9.67
CA LEU A 125 4.11 -2.44 -9.54
C LEU A 125 4.15 -3.22 -10.85
N LEU A 126 3.86 -2.56 -11.99
CA LEU A 126 3.94 -3.17 -13.31
C LEU A 126 5.37 -3.26 -13.85
N GLY A 127 6.26 -2.39 -13.38
CA GLY A 127 7.67 -2.36 -13.77
C GLY A 127 8.58 -3.27 -12.93
N LEU A 128 8.09 -3.81 -11.81
CA LEU A 128 8.84 -4.74 -10.97
C LEU A 128 9.31 -5.94 -11.81
N SER A 129 10.63 -6.14 -11.86
CA SER A 129 11.21 -7.31 -12.52
C SER A 129 10.76 -8.60 -11.83
N ARG A 130 10.54 -9.66 -12.63
CA ARG A 130 10.33 -11.01 -12.09
C ARG A 130 11.65 -11.60 -11.59
N ASP A 131 12.74 -11.24 -12.24
CA ASP A 131 14.08 -11.63 -11.88
C ASP A 131 14.66 -10.61 -10.90
N ASP A 132 15.12 -11.08 -9.75
CA ASP A 132 15.73 -10.25 -8.73
C ASP A 132 17.11 -9.74 -9.20
N GLU A 133 17.33 -8.43 -9.07
CA GLU A 133 18.61 -7.78 -9.36
C GLU A 133 19.68 -8.27 -8.35
N PRO A 134 20.94 -8.50 -8.74
CA PRO A 134 21.98 -8.90 -7.79
C PRO A 134 22.03 -8.02 -6.53
N GLY A 135 21.77 -8.65 -5.39
CA GLY A 135 21.77 -8.01 -4.08
C GLY A 135 20.46 -7.32 -3.67
N ILE A 136 19.41 -7.32 -4.51
CA ILE A 136 18.06 -6.86 -4.18
C ILE A 136 17.06 -7.97 -4.47
N VAL A 137 16.26 -8.33 -3.48
CA VAL A 137 15.16 -9.31 -3.62
C VAL A 137 13.84 -8.60 -3.42
N VAL A 138 12.91 -8.76 -4.37
CA VAL A 138 11.54 -8.23 -4.24
C VAL A 138 10.68 -9.26 -3.51
N GLY A 139 10.15 -8.88 -2.35
CA GLY A 139 9.32 -9.75 -1.53
C GLY A 139 7.92 -10.00 -2.11
N ASP A 140 7.31 -11.10 -1.69
CA ASP A 140 6.00 -11.56 -2.20
C ASP A 140 4.85 -10.59 -1.96
N SER A 141 4.96 -9.69 -0.97
CA SER A 141 3.94 -8.66 -0.76
C SER A 141 3.88 -7.65 -1.90
N ALA A 142 5.01 -7.29 -2.49
CA ALA A 142 5.06 -6.42 -3.67
C ALA A 142 4.57 -7.16 -4.92
N ARG A 143 4.96 -8.43 -5.08
CA ARG A 143 4.48 -9.29 -6.18
C ARG A 143 2.97 -9.51 -6.12
N PHE A 144 2.41 -9.74 -4.93
CA PHE A 144 0.96 -9.81 -4.72
C PHE A 144 0.26 -8.52 -5.17
N LEU A 145 0.77 -7.36 -4.76
CA LEU A 145 0.20 -6.07 -5.15
C LEU A 145 0.30 -5.82 -6.66
N ALA A 146 1.33 -6.35 -7.33
CA ALA A 146 1.44 -6.30 -8.78
C ALA A 146 0.33 -7.13 -9.46
N GLU A 147 -0.01 -8.31 -8.94
CA GLU A 147 -1.15 -9.09 -9.44
C GLU A 147 -2.49 -8.38 -9.20
N ALA A 148 -2.67 -7.75 -8.04
CA ALA A 148 -3.84 -6.93 -7.76
C ALA A 148 -3.95 -5.74 -8.73
N ALA A 149 -2.84 -5.08 -9.03
CA ALA A 149 -2.78 -3.97 -9.99
C ALA A 149 -3.15 -4.40 -11.42
N LYS A 150 -2.69 -5.58 -11.87
CA LYS A 150 -3.08 -6.17 -13.16
C LYS A 150 -4.58 -6.45 -13.21
N LEU A 151 -5.16 -6.99 -12.14
CA LEU A 151 -6.61 -7.20 -12.05
C LEU A 151 -7.39 -5.88 -12.12
N ALA A 152 -6.92 -4.83 -11.43
CA ALA A 152 -7.51 -3.49 -11.52
C ALA A 152 -7.50 -2.94 -12.96
N LEU A 153 -6.39 -3.13 -13.69
CA LEU A 153 -6.29 -2.74 -15.10
C LEU A 153 -7.23 -3.54 -16.00
N GLU A 154 -7.45 -4.82 -15.71
CA GLU A 154 -8.40 -5.63 -16.48
C GLU A 154 -9.84 -5.11 -16.33
N PHE A 155 -10.25 -4.70 -15.13
CA PHE A 155 -11.55 -4.07 -14.91
C PHE A 155 -11.71 -2.81 -15.76
N LEU A 156 -10.69 -1.95 -15.80
CA LEU A 156 -10.68 -0.75 -16.65
C LEU A 156 -10.76 -1.10 -18.14
N ALA A 157 -9.94 -2.04 -18.61
CA ALA A 157 -9.88 -2.45 -20.01
C ALA A 157 -11.21 -3.03 -20.51
N ARG A 158 -11.94 -3.74 -19.64
CA ARG A 158 -13.26 -4.30 -19.92
C ARG A 158 -14.41 -3.30 -19.71
N GLY A 159 -14.12 -2.07 -19.31
CA GLY A 159 -15.14 -1.06 -18.97
C GLY A 159 -16.00 -1.43 -17.76
N ARG A 160 -15.50 -2.30 -16.88
CA ARG A 160 -16.18 -2.79 -15.68
C ARG A 160 -15.93 -1.85 -14.49
N VAL A 161 -16.23 -0.58 -14.68
CA VAL A 161 -16.05 0.48 -13.67
C VAL A 161 -17.28 1.37 -13.64
N LEU A 162 -17.68 1.81 -12.45
CA LEU A 162 -18.83 2.71 -12.30
C LEU A 162 -18.44 3.92 -11.44
N PRO A 163 -18.94 5.11 -11.81
CA PRO A 163 -18.83 6.26 -10.94
C PRO A 163 -19.78 6.09 -9.75
N THR A 164 -19.32 6.45 -8.57
CA THR A 164 -20.07 6.32 -7.31
C THR A 164 -19.85 7.54 -6.43
N LEU A 165 -20.71 7.67 -5.42
CA LEU A 165 -20.61 8.65 -4.35
C LEU A 165 -20.39 7.91 -3.03
N VAL A 166 -19.21 8.06 -2.45
CA VAL A 166 -18.79 7.31 -1.26
C VAL A 166 -18.72 8.25 -0.07
N ARG A 167 -19.35 7.86 1.04
CA ARG A 167 -19.16 8.54 2.33
C ARG A 167 -17.89 8.04 3.00
N ARG A 168 -17.01 8.96 3.36
CA ARG A 168 -15.83 8.71 4.22
C ARG A 168 -15.88 9.73 5.36
N GLU A 169 -15.99 9.22 6.59
CA GLU A 169 -16.29 10.05 7.76
C GLU A 169 -17.57 10.88 7.49
N ASP A 170 -17.45 12.20 7.47
CA ASP A 170 -18.53 13.15 7.18
C ASP A 170 -18.36 13.89 5.85
N ARG A 171 -17.66 13.26 4.90
CA ARG A 171 -17.43 13.83 3.56
C ARG A 171 -17.90 12.89 2.47
N TRP A 172 -18.49 13.49 1.44
CA TRP A 172 -18.87 12.79 0.22
C TRP A 172 -17.76 12.89 -0.82
N LEU A 173 -17.37 11.74 -1.36
CA LEU A 173 -16.30 11.63 -2.33
C LEU A 173 -16.84 11.01 -3.62
N ALA A 174 -16.63 11.68 -4.74
CA ALA A 174 -16.79 11.09 -6.05
C ALA A 174 -15.66 10.08 -6.25
N ARG A 175 -15.98 8.83 -6.62
CA ARG A 175 -15.00 7.77 -6.88
C ARG A 175 -15.40 6.92 -8.07
N TRP A 176 -14.44 6.37 -8.79
CA TRP A 176 -14.67 5.24 -9.69
C TRP A 176 -14.36 3.94 -8.94
N GLU A 177 -15.27 2.99 -8.97
CA GLU A 177 -15.12 1.69 -8.33
C GLU A 177 -15.19 0.56 -9.37
N PRO A 178 -14.42 -0.53 -9.20
CA PRO A 178 -14.55 -1.72 -10.02
C PRO A 178 -15.91 -2.40 -9.80
N VAL A 179 -16.49 -2.91 -10.88
CA VAL A 179 -17.71 -3.72 -10.84
C VAL A 179 -17.34 -5.18 -10.72
N THR A 180 -17.50 -5.73 -9.51
CA THR A 180 -17.08 -7.11 -9.16
C THR A 180 -18.26 -8.08 -9.01
N ILE A 181 -19.44 -7.74 -9.51
CA ILE A 181 -20.69 -8.50 -9.28
C ILE A 181 -20.82 -9.75 -10.16
N ASP A 182 -20.07 -9.84 -11.25
CA ASP A 182 -20.08 -11.02 -12.11
C ASP A 182 -19.47 -12.22 -11.34
N PRO A 183 -20.03 -13.44 -11.43
CA PRO A 183 -19.51 -14.60 -10.71
C PRO A 183 -18.02 -14.86 -10.95
N GLY A 184 -17.52 -14.66 -12.18
CA GLY A 184 -16.09 -14.84 -12.48
C GLY A 184 -15.21 -13.76 -11.85
N ASP A 185 -15.66 -12.51 -11.88
CA ASP A 185 -14.91 -11.39 -11.32
C ASP A 185 -14.92 -11.41 -9.78
N SER A 186 -16.06 -11.74 -9.15
CA SER A 186 -16.18 -11.90 -7.70
C SER A 186 -15.30 -13.04 -7.17
N GLU A 187 -15.24 -14.18 -7.87
CA GLU A 187 -14.39 -15.30 -7.50
C GLU A 187 -12.91 -14.93 -7.54
N ARG A 188 -12.46 -14.22 -8.58
CA ARG A 188 -11.06 -13.78 -8.67
C ARG A 188 -10.68 -12.81 -7.55
N VAL A 189 -11.59 -11.90 -7.19
CA VAL A 189 -11.40 -10.99 -6.05
C VAL A 189 -11.36 -11.77 -4.73
N ARG A 190 -12.21 -12.79 -4.57
CA ARG A 190 -12.21 -13.68 -3.41
C ARG A 190 -10.90 -14.45 -3.28
N VAL A 191 -10.44 -15.09 -4.36
CA VAL A 191 -9.16 -15.82 -4.40
C VAL A 191 -7.99 -14.89 -4.06
N LEU A 192 -8.00 -13.65 -4.57
CA LEU A 192 -6.99 -12.65 -4.23
C LEU A 192 -7.04 -12.28 -2.74
N ALA A 193 -8.23 -12.09 -2.16
CA ALA A 193 -8.40 -11.83 -0.73
C ALA A 193 -7.91 -13.01 0.13
N GLU A 194 -8.26 -14.25 -0.23
CA GLU A 194 -7.82 -15.47 0.46
C GLU A 194 -6.29 -15.67 0.37
N SER A 195 -5.67 -15.20 -0.72
CA SER A 195 -4.22 -15.26 -0.94
C SER A 195 -3.44 -14.09 -0.34
N THR A 196 -4.11 -13.19 0.40
CA THR A 196 -3.48 -11.97 0.94
C THR A 196 -2.35 -12.31 1.91
N GLN A 197 -1.15 -11.82 1.59
CA GLN A 197 0.03 -11.99 2.44
C GLN A 197 -0.18 -11.34 3.82
N PRO A 198 0.19 -11.99 4.95
CA PRO A 198 0.03 -11.42 6.29
C PRO A 198 0.67 -10.04 6.46
N LEU A 199 1.79 -9.79 5.79
CA LEU A 199 2.48 -8.49 5.81
C LEU A 199 1.59 -7.34 5.30
N LEU A 200 0.70 -7.59 4.34
CA LEU A 200 -0.21 -6.57 3.81
C LEU A 200 -1.27 -6.12 4.83
N ARG A 201 -1.42 -6.87 5.92
CA ARG A 201 -2.35 -6.60 7.01
C ARG A 201 -1.65 -6.11 8.28
N ALA A 202 -0.31 -6.01 8.25
CA ALA A 202 0.53 -5.78 9.42
C ALA A 202 0.52 -4.33 9.93
N GLU A 203 0.05 -3.37 9.14
CA GLU A 203 -0.04 -1.97 9.59
C GLU A 203 -0.94 -1.83 10.83
N VAL A 204 -0.32 -1.36 11.91
CA VAL A 204 -0.99 -1.13 13.19
C VAL A 204 -2.21 -0.23 12.96
N GLY A 205 -3.33 -0.64 13.52
CA GLY A 205 -4.56 0.16 13.56
C GLY A 205 -5.29 -0.06 14.86
N SER A 206 -6.59 0.18 14.85
CA SER A 206 -7.46 -0.04 16.02
C SER A 206 -7.68 -1.51 16.36
N SER A 207 -7.47 -2.43 15.40
CA SER A 207 -7.63 -3.87 15.59
C SER A 207 -6.29 -4.57 15.84
N GLU A 208 -6.27 -5.47 16.82
CA GLU A 208 -5.12 -6.34 17.11
C GLU A 208 -4.91 -7.45 16.05
N HIS A 209 -5.92 -7.74 15.22
CA HIS A 209 -5.91 -8.81 14.20
C HIS A 209 -5.48 -8.33 12.80
N GLY A 210 -4.97 -7.10 12.70
CA GLY A 210 -4.66 -6.46 11.42
C GLY A 210 -5.90 -6.06 10.61
N ARG A 211 -5.69 -5.59 9.39
CA ARG A 211 -6.78 -5.24 8.45
C ARG A 211 -7.43 -6.50 7.88
N PRO A 212 -8.76 -6.58 7.68
CA PRO A 212 -9.37 -7.68 6.92
C PRO A 212 -8.81 -7.73 5.49
N SER A 213 -8.58 -8.92 4.95
CA SER A 213 -7.98 -9.11 3.62
C SER A 213 -8.83 -8.49 2.51
N GLU A 214 -10.14 -8.64 2.62
CA GLU A 214 -11.14 -8.13 1.68
C GLU A 214 -11.09 -6.60 1.62
N VAL A 215 -10.87 -5.95 2.78
CA VAL A 215 -10.73 -4.49 2.87
C VAL A 215 -9.42 -4.02 2.22
N VAL A 216 -8.32 -4.77 2.37
CA VAL A 216 -7.06 -4.46 1.70
C VAL A 216 -7.22 -4.58 0.19
N VAL A 217 -7.74 -5.70 -0.30
CA VAL A 217 -7.93 -5.96 -1.73
C VAL A 217 -8.89 -4.95 -2.36
N ALA A 218 -10.06 -4.71 -1.75
CA ALA A 218 -11.00 -3.71 -2.24
C ALA A 218 -10.37 -2.32 -2.30
N ASN A 219 -9.56 -1.95 -1.31
CA ASN A 219 -8.91 -0.65 -1.27
C ASN A 219 -7.81 -0.50 -2.35
N VAL A 220 -7.02 -1.54 -2.60
CA VAL A 220 -6.03 -1.56 -3.69
C VAL A 220 -6.74 -1.41 -5.04
N LEU A 221 -7.72 -2.27 -5.32
CA LEU A 221 -8.44 -2.29 -6.60
C LEU A 221 -9.17 -0.96 -6.84
N GLY A 222 -9.97 -0.50 -5.87
CA GLY A 222 -10.70 0.76 -5.97
C GLY A 222 -9.80 1.97 -6.17
N SER A 223 -8.67 2.03 -5.45
CA SER A 223 -7.76 3.18 -5.55
C SER A 223 -7.01 3.24 -6.89
N ILE A 224 -6.57 2.09 -7.41
CA ILE A 224 -5.91 2.03 -8.73
C ILE A 224 -6.93 2.34 -9.83
N VAL A 225 -8.13 1.75 -9.77
CA VAL A 225 -9.22 2.04 -10.72
C VAL A 225 -9.57 3.52 -10.72
N ASP A 226 -9.78 4.12 -9.55
CA ASP A 226 -10.12 5.54 -9.42
C ASP A 226 -9.03 6.46 -9.98
N ALA A 227 -7.76 6.21 -9.65
CA ALA A 227 -6.66 7.02 -10.15
C ALA A 227 -6.50 6.89 -11.67
N CYS A 228 -6.61 5.68 -12.23
CA CYS A 228 -6.52 5.47 -13.67
C CYS A 228 -7.68 6.13 -14.42
N ALA A 229 -8.91 5.91 -13.95
CA ALA A 229 -10.10 6.49 -14.57
C ALA A 229 -10.00 8.03 -14.62
N ARG A 230 -9.59 8.67 -13.52
CA ARG A 230 -9.34 10.12 -13.49
C ARG A 230 -8.27 10.54 -14.49
N ARG A 231 -7.14 9.83 -14.52
CA ARG A 231 -6.05 10.15 -15.46
C ARG A 231 -6.50 10.05 -16.90
N PHE A 232 -7.27 9.02 -17.27
CA PHE A 232 -7.84 8.86 -18.62
C PHE A 232 -8.84 9.96 -19.00
N LEU A 233 -9.60 10.47 -18.02
CA LEU A 233 -10.62 11.50 -18.22
C LEU A 233 -10.05 12.93 -18.10
N SER A 234 -8.87 13.08 -17.48
CA SER A 234 -8.21 14.37 -17.29
C SER A 234 -8.03 15.10 -18.63
N GLY A 235 -8.38 16.38 -18.66
CA GLY A 235 -8.32 17.22 -19.88
C GLY A 235 -9.41 16.94 -20.94
N ARG A 236 -10.12 15.80 -20.89
CA ARG A 236 -11.19 15.47 -21.86
C ARG A 236 -12.53 16.12 -21.52
N PHE A 237 -12.78 16.36 -20.23
CA PHE A 237 -14.02 16.95 -19.72
C PHE A 237 -13.83 18.33 -19.09
N SER A 238 -12.70 19.00 -19.34
CA SER A 238 -12.44 20.37 -18.90
C SER A 238 -13.37 21.36 -19.61
N ARG A 239 -14.63 21.43 -19.16
CA ARG A 239 -15.56 22.48 -19.53
C ARG A 239 -15.12 23.77 -18.84
N ARG A 240 -14.65 24.73 -19.65
CA ARG A 240 -14.55 26.15 -19.32
C ARG A 240 -15.89 26.61 -18.74
N GLY A 241 -15.90 27.04 -17.48
CA GLY A 241 -17.09 27.62 -16.88
C GLY A 241 -16.97 27.75 -15.38
N ARG A 242 -16.38 28.85 -14.92
CA ARG A 242 -16.36 29.23 -13.50
C ARG A 242 -17.80 29.55 -13.06
N ARG A 243 -18.56 28.56 -12.61
CA ARG A 243 -19.85 28.76 -11.93
C ARG A 243 -19.74 28.32 -10.47
N ARG A 244 -19.85 29.29 -9.57
CA ARG A 244 -19.83 29.13 -8.12
C ARG A 244 -21.26 28.85 -7.63
N SER A 245 -21.82 27.70 -7.98
CA SER A 245 -23.01 27.08 -7.36
C SER A 245 -23.45 25.91 -8.25
N GLY A 246 -22.64 24.85 -8.32
CA GLY A 246 -23.06 23.64 -9.02
C GLY A 246 -23.94 22.79 -8.11
N SER A 247 -24.96 22.14 -8.68
CA SER A 247 -25.75 21.14 -7.97
C SER A 247 -24.85 20.00 -7.45
N ALA A 248 -25.37 19.16 -6.54
CA ALA A 248 -24.65 17.97 -6.07
C ALA A 248 -24.13 17.10 -7.22
N VAL A 249 -24.91 17.00 -8.31
CA VAL A 249 -24.55 16.27 -9.53
C VAL A 249 -23.37 16.93 -10.25
N GLU A 250 -23.35 18.25 -10.39
CA GLU A 250 -22.21 18.96 -11.01
C GLU A 250 -20.95 18.84 -10.16
N ALA A 251 -21.07 18.95 -8.84
CA ALA A 251 -19.96 18.74 -7.92
C ALA A 251 -19.43 17.31 -7.97
N TRP A 252 -20.31 16.31 -8.08
CA TRP A 252 -19.95 14.91 -8.24
C TRP A 252 -19.24 14.64 -9.57
N LEU A 253 -19.78 15.13 -10.69
CA LEU A 253 -19.15 14.99 -12.01
C LEU A 253 -17.77 15.67 -12.07
N ALA A 254 -17.63 16.88 -11.52
CA ALA A 254 -16.33 17.56 -11.42
C ALA A 254 -15.36 16.78 -10.52
N GLY A 255 -15.90 16.20 -9.44
CA GLY A 255 -15.18 15.31 -8.54
C GLY A 255 -14.73 14.02 -9.21
N LEU A 256 -15.37 13.50 -10.27
CA LEU A 256 -14.96 12.27 -10.96
C LEU A 256 -13.82 12.48 -11.97
N THR A 257 -13.59 13.71 -12.41
CA THR A 257 -12.63 14.03 -13.49
C THR A 257 -11.44 14.87 -13.04
N SER A 258 -11.37 15.23 -11.75
CA SER A 258 -10.27 16.01 -11.17
C SER A 258 -9.53 15.22 -10.09
N ASP A 259 -8.39 15.71 -9.60
CA ASP A 259 -7.69 15.11 -8.46
C ASP A 259 -8.32 15.49 -7.11
N ALA A 260 -9.38 16.31 -7.12
CA ALA A 260 -10.12 16.73 -5.93
C ALA A 260 -11.46 15.98 -5.85
N PRO A 261 -11.53 14.82 -5.18
CA PRO A 261 -12.73 13.97 -5.17
C PRO A 261 -13.87 14.53 -4.31
N LEU A 262 -13.66 15.62 -3.56
CA LEU A 262 -14.63 16.14 -2.60
C LEU A 262 -15.86 16.72 -3.28
N VAL A 263 -17.02 16.18 -2.94
CA VAL A 263 -18.34 16.68 -3.36
C VAL A 263 -18.88 17.57 -2.25
N ARG A 264 -18.92 18.89 -2.50
CA ARG A 264 -19.51 19.86 -1.59
C ARG A 264 -20.98 20.07 -1.96
N ALA A 265 -21.88 19.40 -1.26
CA ALA A 265 -23.32 19.51 -1.41
C ALA A 265 -24.03 19.23 -0.07
N ASP A 266 -25.31 19.62 0.05
CA ASP A 266 -26.12 19.34 1.23
C ASP A 266 -26.32 17.83 1.42
N GLU A 267 -26.34 17.37 2.67
CA GLU A 267 -26.43 15.93 3.00
C GLU A 267 -27.69 15.28 2.40
N ARG A 268 -28.79 16.03 2.30
CA ARG A 268 -30.05 15.58 1.69
C ARG A 268 -29.91 15.30 0.19
N ASP A 269 -29.03 16.02 -0.50
CA ASP A 269 -28.83 15.88 -1.95
C ASP A 269 -27.87 14.72 -2.28
N CYS A 270 -27.08 14.28 -1.31
CA CYS A 270 -26.13 13.16 -1.46
C CYS A 270 -26.68 11.81 -0.95
N ALA A 271 -27.79 11.81 -0.20
CA ALA A 271 -28.38 10.63 0.43
C ALA A 271 -29.54 10.01 -0.37
N ALA A 272 -29.90 10.60 -1.52
CA ALA A 272 -30.94 10.13 -2.44
C ALA A 272 -30.35 9.18 -3.50
#